data_AF-A0A2T8KLB5-F1
#
_entry.id   AF-A0A2T8KLB5-F1
#
_cell.length_a   1.000
_cell.length_b   1.000
_cell.length_c   1.000
_cell.angle_alpha   90.00
_cell.angle_beta   90.00
_cell.angle_gamma   90.00
#
_symmetry.space_group_name_H-M   'P 1'
#
loop_
_entity.id
_entity.type
_entity.pdbx_description
1 polymer ?
#
loop_
_entity_poly.entity_id
_entity_poly.type
_entity_poly.pdbx_seq_one_letter_code
_entity_poly.pdbx_strand_id
1 'polypeptide(L)'
;MAAQREKSAAVAAPAPGAAASGSPSPSSSSGAPAAAAGERWSAAIGNLGELGANVDALQKLLARKAVFVDDDIFSKASLAADQARTIKVLDQRVQSLERELDAAISAAARARTEKRQAEAAQRAAELRAQEVTKELENTARVFELHMEELRLKQEEIAKKDSDIKVLEAIIRTLSSKDDILSSKDDDGSSE
;
A
#
# COMPACT_ATOMS: atom_id res chain seq x y z
N MET A 1 -8.96 20.47 -3.97
CA MET A 1 -7.96 21.54 -3.72
C MET A 1 -7.31 21.21 -2.38
N ALA A 2 -6.03 20.94 -2.18
CA ALA A 2 -4.80 20.94 -2.98
C ALA A 2 -3.95 19.77 -2.41
N ALA A 3 -3.47 18.79 -3.19
CA ALA A 3 -2.28 18.86 -4.06
C ALA A 3 -1.03 19.38 -3.34
N GLN A 4 -0.30 18.48 -2.68
CA GLN A 4 1.10 18.69 -2.35
C GLN A 4 1.94 17.64 -3.11
N ARG A 5 2.45 18.11 -4.24
CA ARG A 5 3.49 17.50 -5.07
C ARG A 5 4.86 17.94 -4.55
N GLU A 6 5.87 17.22 -5.03
CA GLU A 6 7.32 17.49 -4.97
C GLU A 6 8.00 16.99 -3.68
N LYS A 7 9.18 16.33 -3.72
CA LYS A 7 10.26 16.41 -4.70
C LYS A 7 11.18 15.19 -4.53
N SER A 8 11.48 14.51 -5.64
CA SER A 8 12.62 13.61 -5.74
C SER A 8 13.91 14.42 -5.64
N ALA A 9 14.85 13.97 -4.80
CA ALA A 9 16.24 14.42 -4.86
C ALA A 9 17.14 13.29 -4.36
N ALA A 10 17.71 12.55 -5.32
CA ALA A 10 18.90 11.76 -5.09
C ALA A 10 20.07 12.72 -4.82
N VAL A 11 20.76 12.55 -3.70
CA VAL A 11 22.01 13.24 -3.35
C VAL A 11 23.02 12.12 -3.08
N ALA A 12 23.82 11.73 -4.07
CA ALA A 12 25.08 12.38 -4.48
C ALA A 12 26.13 12.31 -3.35
N ALA A 13 27.00 11.31 -3.46
CA ALA A 13 28.18 11.13 -2.63
C ALA A 13 29.18 12.30 -2.83
N PRO A 14 29.82 12.82 -1.78
CA PRO A 14 30.91 13.76 -1.92
C PRO A 14 32.25 13.02 -1.99
N ALA A 15 32.92 13.13 -3.14
CA ALA A 15 34.36 13.02 -3.24
C ALA A 15 34.96 14.44 -3.21
N PRO A 16 36.06 14.67 -2.47
CA PRO A 16 37.00 15.71 -2.87
C PRO A 16 38.45 15.22 -2.78
N GLY A 17 39.25 15.50 -3.81
CA GLY A 17 40.69 15.28 -3.78
C GLY A 17 41.32 15.36 -5.16
N ALA A 18 41.42 16.58 -5.68
CA ALA A 18 41.96 16.91 -6.99
C ALA A 18 43.44 16.52 -7.14
N ALA A 19 43.76 15.87 -8.26
CA ALA A 19 45.04 16.01 -8.94
C ALA A 19 44.76 16.01 -10.45
N ALA A 20 44.64 17.21 -11.00
CA ALA A 20 44.69 17.45 -12.42
C ALA A 20 46.12 17.12 -12.91
N SER A 21 46.23 16.25 -13.91
CA SER A 21 47.30 16.39 -14.90
C SER A 21 46.80 15.81 -16.21
N GLY A 22 46.65 16.71 -17.19
CA GLY A 22 46.09 16.42 -18.49
C GLY A 22 46.92 15.41 -19.26
N SER A 23 46.21 14.61 -20.07
CA SER A 23 46.81 13.87 -21.17
C SER A 23 47.54 14.85 -22.10
N PRO A 24 48.84 14.67 -22.37
CA PRO A 24 49.43 15.32 -23.53
C PRO A 24 49.07 14.47 -24.75
N SER A 25 48.15 14.98 -25.57
CA SER A 25 48.09 14.59 -26.97
C SER A 25 49.45 14.92 -27.61
N PRO A 26 50.13 13.98 -28.29
CA PRO A 26 51.36 14.31 -29.01
C PRO A 26 50.99 14.95 -30.35
N SER A 27 50.67 16.25 -30.33
CA SER A 27 50.83 17.06 -31.53
C SER A 27 52.33 17.21 -31.80
N SER A 28 52.78 16.50 -32.83
CA SER A 28 53.95 16.76 -33.67
C SER A 28 54.80 17.99 -33.29
N SER A 29 55.96 17.73 -32.69
CA SER A 29 57.14 18.57 -32.89
C SER A 29 58.25 17.69 -33.45
N SER A 30 58.74 18.12 -34.60
CA SER A 30 59.81 17.55 -35.38
C SER A 30 61.13 17.56 -34.60
N GLY A 31 61.75 16.39 -34.41
CA GLY A 31 63.16 16.31 -34.03
C GLY A 31 63.58 15.02 -33.33
N ALA A 32 64.36 14.18 -34.04
CA ALA A 32 65.21 13.07 -33.56
C ALA A 32 64.57 11.70 -33.24
N PRO A 33 64.73 10.67 -34.12
CA PRO A 33 64.18 9.33 -33.90
C PRO A 33 65.14 8.28 -33.29
N ALA A 34 66.29 8.67 -32.71
CA ALA A 34 67.32 7.69 -32.30
C ALA A 34 67.45 7.42 -30.78
N ALA A 35 67.23 8.42 -29.91
CA ALA A 35 67.53 8.29 -28.47
C ALA A 35 66.46 7.49 -27.69
N ALA A 36 65.17 7.70 -27.97
CA ALA A 36 64.07 7.02 -27.28
C ALA A 36 63.99 5.51 -27.59
N ALA A 37 64.47 5.08 -28.76
CA ALA A 37 64.57 3.66 -29.11
C ALA A 37 65.66 2.95 -28.29
N GLY A 38 66.79 3.65 -28.03
CA GLY A 38 67.90 3.13 -27.22
C GLY A 38 67.54 2.98 -25.74
N GLU A 39 66.85 3.96 -25.15
CA GLU A 39 66.38 3.88 -23.77
C GLU A 39 65.34 2.77 -23.56
N ARG A 40 64.39 2.61 -24.50
CA ARG A 40 63.40 1.53 -24.46
C ARG A 40 64.06 0.16 -24.63
N TRP A 41 65.07 0.04 -25.50
CA TRP A 41 65.82 -1.20 -25.68
C TRP A 41 66.67 -1.55 -24.45
N SER A 42 67.32 -0.55 -23.84
CA SER A 42 68.07 -0.71 -22.59
C SER A 42 67.16 -1.15 -21.43
N ALA A 43 65.97 -0.56 -21.31
CA ALA A 43 64.97 -0.97 -20.33
C ALA A 43 64.48 -2.41 -20.56
N ALA A 44 64.26 -2.80 -21.82
CA ALA A 44 63.89 -4.16 -22.17
C ALA A 44 64.98 -5.19 -21.81
N ILE A 45 66.26 -4.84 -21.99
CA ILE A 45 67.39 -5.67 -21.57
C ILE A 45 67.45 -5.79 -20.05
N GLY A 46 67.23 -4.69 -19.32
CA GLY A 46 67.13 -4.71 -17.85
C GLY A 46 66.03 -5.66 -17.37
N ASN A 47 64.83 -5.54 -17.94
CA ASN A 47 63.70 -6.42 -17.63
C ASN A 47 64.01 -7.90 -17.93
N LEU A 48 64.75 -8.19 -19.01
CA LEU A 48 65.16 -9.57 -19.34
C LEU A 48 66.19 -10.11 -18.34
N GLY A 49 67.11 -9.26 -17.87
CA GLY A 49 68.05 -9.62 -16.81
C GLY A 49 67.35 -9.92 -15.48
N GLU A 50 66.37 -9.10 -15.11
CA GLU A 50 65.53 -9.31 -13.93
C GLU A 50 64.68 -10.58 -14.06
N LEU A 51 64.10 -10.83 -15.24
CA LEU A 51 63.38 -12.07 -15.51
C LEU A 51 64.30 -13.29 -15.38
N GLY A 52 65.53 -13.21 -15.90
CA GLY A 52 66.54 -14.26 -15.74
C GLY A 52 66.88 -14.54 -14.27
N ALA A 53 67.06 -13.49 -13.47
CA ALA A 53 67.28 -13.61 -12.03
C ALA A 53 66.07 -14.23 -11.31
N ASN A 54 64.85 -13.85 -11.71
CA ASN A 54 63.62 -14.42 -11.16
C ASN A 54 63.46 -15.90 -11.52
N VAL A 55 63.81 -16.30 -12.75
CA VAL A 55 63.78 -17.70 -13.19
C VAL A 55 64.81 -18.54 -12.43
N ASP A 56 66.04 -18.03 -12.25
CA ASP A 56 67.09 -18.72 -11.49
C ASP A 56 66.70 -18.84 -9.99
N ALA A 57 66.09 -17.81 -9.42
CA ALA A 57 65.54 -17.85 -8.06
C ALA A 57 64.42 -18.90 -7.93
N LEU A 58 63.50 -18.97 -8.90
CA LEU A 58 62.43 -19.97 -8.94
C LEU A 58 63.00 -21.38 -9.07
N GLN A 59 63.99 -21.58 -9.95
CA GLN A 59 64.67 -22.86 -10.12
C GLN A 59 65.33 -23.33 -8.82
N LYS A 60 66.06 -22.44 -8.12
CA LYS A 60 66.68 -22.74 -6.83
C LYS A 60 65.65 -23.05 -5.75
N LEU A 61 64.51 -22.37 -5.76
CA LEU A 61 63.43 -22.61 -4.82
C LEU A 61 62.78 -23.97 -5.08
N LEU A 62 62.47 -24.30 -6.33
CA LEU A 62 61.92 -25.61 -6.70
C LEU A 62 62.90 -26.74 -6.34
N ALA A 63 64.18 -26.60 -6.69
CA ALA A 63 65.19 -27.62 -6.39
C ALA A 63 65.43 -27.86 -4.89
N ARG A 64 65.21 -26.85 -4.03
CA ARG A 64 65.49 -26.94 -2.58
C ARG A 64 64.26 -27.13 -1.70
N LYS A 65 63.08 -26.67 -2.15
CA LYS A 65 61.86 -26.59 -1.33
C LYS A 65 60.64 -27.24 -1.95
N ALA A 66 60.67 -27.67 -3.21
CA ALA A 66 59.53 -28.42 -3.74
C ALA A 66 59.51 -29.80 -3.09
N VAL A 67 58.51 -30.02 -2.23
CA VAL A 67 58.11 -31.36 -1.81
C VAL A 67 57.19 -31.88 -2.91
N PHE A 68 57.66 -32.86 -3.68
CA PHE A 68 56.82 -33.55 -4.64
C PHE A 68 55.77 -34.33 -3.85
N VAL A 69 54.52 -33.91 -3.98
CA VAL A 69 53.38 -34.63 -3.40
C VAL A 69 52.97 -35.68 -4.42
N ASP A 70 52.79 -36.93 -3.98
CA ASP A 70 52.28 -38.00 -4.85
C ASP A 70 50.97 -37.53 -5.51
N ASP A 71 50.80 -37.83 -6.79
CA ASP A 71 49.64 -37.40 -7.57
C ASP A 71 48.32 -37.88 -6.92
N ASP A 72 48.33 -39.07 -6.31
CA ASP A 72 47.22 -39.61 -5.52
C ASP A 72 46.93 -38.82 -4.24
N ILE A 73 47.94 -38.26 -3.58
CA ILE A 73 47.76 -37.45 -2.37
C ILE A 73 47.26 -36.07 -2.76
N PHE A 74 47.82 -35.47 -3.81
CA PHE A 74 47.39 -34.18 -4.32
C PHE A 74 45.94 -34.21 -4.82
N SER A 75 45.57 -35.23 -5.59
CA SER A 75 44.20 -35.41 -6.09
C SER A 75 43.19 -35.59 -4.96
N LYS A 76 43.50 -36.41 -3.95
CA LYS A 76 42.66 -36.57 -2.75
C LYS A 76 42.55 -35.28 -1.94
N ALA A 77 43.65 -34.57 -1.72
CA ALA A 77 43.65 -33.31 -0.99
C ALA A 77 42.84 -32.22 -1.72
N SER A 78 42.97 -32.16 -3.04
CA SER A 78 42.21 -31.23 -3.88
C SER A 78 40.71 -31.53 -3.83
N LEU A 79 40.33 -32.81 -3.95
CA LEU A 79 38.93 -33.23 -3.82
C LEU A 79 38.36 -32.91 -2.43
N ALA A 80 39.12 -33.19 -1.36
CA ALA A 80 38.71 -32.88 0.00
C ALA A 80 38.55 -31.36 0.22
N ALA A 81 39.42 -30.55 -0.37
CA ALA A 81 39.30 -29.09 -0.32
C ALA A 81 38.05 -28.58 -1.06
N ASP A 82 37.73 -29.16 -2.21
CA ASP A 82 36.52 -28.83 -2.99
C ASP A 82 35.25 -29.22 -2.24
N GLN A 83 35.24 -30.41 -1.64
CA GLN A 83 34.16 -30.86 -0.77
C GLN A 83 34.00 -29.93 0.43
N ALA A 84 35.08 -29.55 1.11
CA ALA A 84 35.03 -28.63 2.25
C ALA A 84 34.48 -27.24 1.86
N ARG A 85 34.85 -26.72 0.68
CA ARG A 85 34.27 -25.48 0.15
C ARG A 85 32.78 -25.63 -0.12
N THR A 86 32.37 -26.74 -0.74
CA THR A 86 30.97 -27.02 -1.06
C THR A 86 30.12 -27.14 0.20
N ILE A 87 30.60 -27.86 1.21
CA ILE A 87 29.93 -28.03 2.50
C ILE A 87 29.69 -26.66 3.15
N LYS A 88 30.67 -25.76 3.16
CA LYS A 88 30.50 -24.41 3.72
C LYS A 88 29.43 -23.59 3.00
N VAL A 89 29.38 -23.66 1.68
CA VAL A 89 28.37 -22.96 0.89
C VAL A 89 26.97 -23.52 1.17
N LEU A 90 26.85 -24.85 1.28
CA LEU A 90 25.58 -25.49 1.62
C LEU A 90 25.11 -25.14 3.03
N ASP A 91 26.01 -25.14 4.01
CA ASP A 91 25.70 -24.77 5.39
C ASP A 91 25.18 -23.32 5.50
N GLN A 92 25.84 -22.38 4.81
CA GLN A 92 25.35 -21.00 4.73
C GLN A 92 23.95 -20.90 4.11
N ARG A 93 23.68 -21.69 3.07
CA ARG A 93 22.36 -21.74 2.43
C ARG A 93 21.31 -22.31 3.36
N VAL A 94 21.61 -23.39 4.09
CA VAL A 94 20.70 -23.98 5.08
C VAL A 94 20.35 -22.95 6.15
N GLN A 95 21.35 -22.27 6.71
CA GLN A 95 21.11 -21.22 7.70
C GLN A 95 20.28 -20.05 7.16
N SER A 96 20.44 -19.68 5.88
CA SER A 96 19.58 -18.66 5.26
C SER A 96 18.13 -19.14 5.19
N LEU A 97 17.91 -20.36 4.70
CA LEU A 97 16.59 -20.95 4.57
C LEU A 97 15.88 -21.13 5.91
N GLU A 98 16.61 -21.48 6.97
CA GLU A 98 16.06 -21.56 8.32
C GLU A 98 15.57 -20.19 8.82
N ARG A 99 16.37 -19.14 8.64
CA ARG A 99 15.95 -17.77 9.01
C ARG A 99 14.72 -17.31 8.20
N GLU A 100 14.69 -17.62 6.91
CA GLU A 100 13.54 -17.31 6.04
C GLU A 100 12.29 -18.08 6.47
N LEU A 101 12.43 -19.35 6.86
CA LEU A 101 11.33 -20.17 7.38
C LEU A 101 10.77 -19.58 8.68
N ASP A 102 11.64 -19.22 9.64
CA ASP A 102 11.22 -18.60 10.90
C ASP A 102 10.51 -17.25 10.66
N ALA A 103 11.01 -16.45 9.71
CA ALA A 103 10.37 -15.22 9.29
C ALA A 103 8.99 -15.47 8.68
N ALA A 104 8.86 -16.49 7.82
CA ALA A 104 7.59 -16.87 7.21
C ALA A 104 6.58 -17.40 8.24
N ILE A 105 7.01 -18.20 9.22
CA ILE A 105 6.18 -18.67 10.34
C ILE A 105 5.67 -17.48 11.15
N SER A 106 6.56 -16.55 11.49
CA SER A 106 6.21 -15.34 12.24
C SER A 106 5.23 -14.45 11.47
N ALA A 107 5.44 -14.27 10.16
CA ALA A 107 4.53 -13.51 9.30
C ALA A 107 3.16 -14.20 9.19
N ALA A 108 3.12 -15.52 9.00
CA ALA A 108 1.88 -16.29 8.93
C ALA A 108 1.10 -16.24 10.25
N ALA A 109 1.78 -16.26 11.40
CA ALA A 109 1.17 -16.10 12.71
C ALA A 109 0.48 -14.72 12.84
N ARG A 110 1.17 -13.63 12.47
CA ARG A 110 0.61 -12.27 12.45
C ARG A 110 -0.59 -12.15 11.51
N ALA A 111 -0.48 -12.67 10.29
CA ALA A 111 -1.58 -12.67 9.32
C ALA A 111 -2.82 -13.40 9.85
N ARG A 112 -2.64 -14.54 10.54
CA ARG A 112 -3.76 -15.26 11.19
C ARG A 112 -4.39 -14.44 12.31
N THR A 113 -3.61 -13.74 13.14
CA THR A 113 -4.17 -12.89 14.20
C THR A 113 -4.91 -11.69 13.64
N GLU A 114 -4.34 -11.01 12.65
CA GLU A 114 -4.96 -9.86 11.97
C GLU A 114 -6.26 -10.28 11.28
N LYS A 115 -6.28 -11.43 10.58
CA LYS A 115 -7.50 -11.97 9.99
C LYS A 115 -8.61 -12.18 11.02
N ARG A 116 -8.30 -12.78 12.18
CA ARG A 116 -9.31 -12.99 13.24
C ARG A 116 -9.84 -11.67 13.80
N GLN A 117 -8.97 -10.67 13.97
CA GLN A 117 -9.39 -9.34 14.42
C GLN A 117 -10.29 -8.64 13.39
N ALA A 118 -9.91 -8.69 12.10
CA ALA A 118 -10.71 -8.14 11.02
C ALA A 118 -12.09 -8.82 10.91
N GLU A 119 -12.15 -10.15 11.00
CA GLU A 119 -13.41 -10.88 11.01
C GLU A 119 -14.28 -10.54 12.23
N ALA A 120 -13.69 -10.38 13.42
CA ALA A 120 -14.43 -9.97 14.61
C ALA A 120 -15.00 -8.55 14.45
N ALA A 121 -14.21 -7.62 13.91
CA ALA A 121 -14.66 -6.27 13.62
C ALA A 121 -15.77 -6.24 12.56
N GLN A 122 -15.65 -7.06 11.51
CA GLN A 122 -16.68 -7.20 10.49
C GLN A 122 -17.99 -7.72 11.08
N ARG A 123 -17.96 -8.81 11.86
CA ARG A 123 -19.16 -9.35 12.51
C ARG A 123 -19.82 -8.33 13.46
N ALA A 124 -19.02 -7.55 14.19
CA ALA A 124 -19.54 -6.48 15.05
C ALA A 124 -20.20 -5.35 14.23
N ALA A 125 -19.62 -4.97 13.09
CA ALA A 125 -20.21 -3.99 12.19
C ALA A 125 -21.51 -4.50 11.54
N GLU A 126 -21.55 -5.77 11.13
CA GLU A 126 -22.74 -6.43 10.60
C GLU A 126 -23.88 -6.48 11.62
N LEU A 127 -23.58 -6.81 12.88
CA LEU A 127 -24.58 -6.79 13.96
C LEU A 127 -25.16 -5.38 14.17
N ARG A 128 -24.32 -4.35 14.23
CA ARG A 128 -24.82 -2.96 14.34
C ARG A 128 -25.67 -2.54 13.14
N ALA A 129 -25.29 -2.95 11.93
CA ALA A 129 -26.09 -2.66 10.75
C ALA A 129 -27.48 -3.31 10.86
N GLN A 130 -27.55 -4.57 11.33
CA GLN A 130 -28.82 -5.26 11.57
C GLN A 130 -29.69 -4.58 12.64
N GLU A 131 -29.07 -4.08 13.71
CA GLU A 131 -29.77 -3.31 14.75
C GLU A 131 -30.38 -2.04 14.17
N VAL A 132 -29.58 -1.24 13.46
CA VAL A 132 -30.07 0.00 12.81
C VAL A 132 -31.17 -0.30 11.80
N THR A 133 -31.06 -1.36 11.00
CA THR A 133 -32.13 -1.73 10.06
C THR A 133 -33.43 -2.07 10.78
N LYS A 134 -33.36 -2.80 11.91
CA LYS A 134 -34.56 -3.13 12.71
C LYS A 134 -35.20 -1.88 13.31
N GLU A 135 -34.39 -0.95 13.78
CA GLU A 135 -34.87 0.33 14.31
C GLU A 135 -35.54 1.18 13.23
N LEU A 136 -34.97 1.22 12.03
CA LEU A 136 -35.57 1.91 10.88
C LEU A 136 -36.87 1.25 10.44
N GLU A 137 -36.94 -0.07 10.38
CA GLU A 137 -38.17 -0.82 10.08
C GLU A 137 -39.25 -0.56 11.14
N ASN A 138 -38.89 -0.53 12.42
CA ASN A 138 -39.83 -0.19 13.50
C ASN A 138 -40.37 1.24 13.33
N THR A 139 -39.45 2.18 13.09
CA THR A 139 -39.79 3.59 12.87
C THR A 139 -40.71 3.77 11.67
N ALA A 140 -40.46 3.05 10.57
CA ALA A 140 -41.32 3.05 9.40
C ALA A 140 -42.74 2.56 9.71
N ARG A 141 -42.89 1.48 10.48
CA ARG A 141 -44.22 0.98 10.92
C ARG A 141 -44.96 1.99 11.80
N VAL A 142 -44.26 2.69 12.69
CA VAL A 142 -44.87 3.76 13.50
C VAL A 142 -45.39 4.88 12.60
N PHE A 143 -44.62 5.27 11.57
CA PHE A 143 -45.07 6.27 10.60
C PHE A 143 -46.29 5.80 9.80
N GLU A 144 -46.35 4.54 9.38
CA GLU A 144 -47.51 3.96 8.70
C GLU A 144 -48.77 4.06 9.57
N LEU A 145 -48.68 3.65 10.84
CA LEU A 145 -49.79 3.74 11.79
C LEU A 145 -50.25 5.19 11.99
N HIS A 146 -49.32 6.15 12.10
CA HIS A 146 -49.68 7.56 12.20
C HIS A 146 -50.41 8.08 10.95
N MET A 147 -50.02 7.63 9.75
CA MET A 147 -50.70 8.00 8.51
C MET A 147 -52.12 7.42 8.44
N GLU A 148 -52.30 6.17 8.89
CA GLU A 148 -53.60 5.53 8.98
C GLU A 148 -54.51 6.25 9.99
N GLU A 149 -54.00 6.61 11.15
CA GLU A 149 -54.75 7.37 12.17
C GLU A 149 -55.18 8.74 11.65
N LEU A 150 -54.27 9.47 10.98
CA LEU A 150 -54.59 10.75 10.32
C LEU A 150 -55.70 10.59 9.28
N ARG A 151 -55.67 9.51 8.50
CA ARG A 151 -56.71 9.21 7.50
C ARG A 151 -58.07 8.96 8.17
N LEU A 152 -58.11 8.17 9.23
CA LEU A 152 -59.34 7.91 10.00
C LEU A 152 -59.89 9.18 10.65
N LYS A 153 -59.01 10.02 11.22
CA LYS A 153 -59.41 11.32 11.76
C LYS A 153 -59.98 12.24 10.67
N GLN A 154 -59.40 12.23 9.48
CA GLN A 154 -59.91 13.01 8.36
C GLN A 154 -61.30 12.53 7.91
N GLU A 155 -61.56 11.23 7.91
CA GLU A 155 -62.89 10.66 7.65
C GLU A 155 -63.91 11.06 8.74
N GLU A 156 -63.50 11.03 10.01
CA GLU A 156 -64.34 11.46 11.14
C GLU A 156 -64.71 12.95 11.04
N ILE A 157 -63.74 13.81 10.69
CA ILE A 157 -63.98 15.24 10.44
C ILE A 157 -64.95 15.42 9.29
N ALA A 158 -64.73 14.74 8.15
CA ALA A 158 -65.61 14.85 6.99
C ALA A 158 -67.07 14.45 7.32
N LYS A 159 -67.26 13.43 8.17
CA LYS A 159 -68.58 13.04 8.65
C LYS A 159 -69.20 14.13 9.53
N LYS A 160 -68.47 14.63 10.52
CA LYS A 160 -68.95 15.71 11.39
C LYS A 160 -69.27 16.98 10.60
N ASP A 161 -68.49 17.33 9.59
CA ASP A 161 -68.76 18.45 8.69
C ASP A 161 -70.07 18.25 7.91
N SER A 162 -70.36 17.02 7.49
CA SER A 162 -71.64 16.72 6.82
C SER A 162 -72.84 16.85 7.76
N ASP A 163 -72.72 16.37 8.99
CA ASP A 163 -73.75 16.50 10.03
C ASP A 163 -73.97 17.98 10.39
N ILE A 164 -72.89 18.75 10.54
CA ILE A 164 -72.95 20.20 10.77
C ILE A 164 -73.71 20.89 9.65
N LYS A 165 -73.43 20.58 8.37
CA LYS A 165 -74.16 21.18 7.23
C LYS A 165 -75.66 20.87 7.25
N VAL A 166 -76.04 19.66 7.64
CA VAL A 166 -77.46 19.29 7.78
C VAL A 166 -78.09 20.08 8.93
N LEU A 167 -77.43 20.17 10.08
CA LEU A 167 -77.90 20.96 11.22
C LEU A 167 -78.04 22.45 10.86
N GLU A 168 -77.07 23.02 10.15
CA GLU A 168 -77.15 24.40 9.65
C GLU A 168 -78.33 24.60 8.70
N ALA A 169 -78.60 23.64 7.80
CA ALA A 169 -79.74 23.71 6.90
C ALA A 169 -81.07 23.67 7.68
N ILE A 170 -81.19 22.80 8.68
CA ILE A 170 -82.37 22.74 9.56
C ILE A 170 -82.56 24.07 10.28
N ILE A 171 -81.51 24.62 10.89
CA ILE A 171 -81.56 25.91 11.59
C ILE A 171 -82.01 27.03 10.64
N ARG A 172 -81.41 27.14 9.44
CA ARG A 172 -81.84 28.14 8.45
C ARG A 172 -83.31 27.99 8.08
N THR A 173 -83.80 26.75 7.95
CA THR A 173 -85.21 26.48 7.61
C THR A 173 -86.15 26.87 8.74
N LEU A 174 -85.76 26.62 10.00
CA LEU A 174 -86.53 27.03 11.18
C LEU A 174 -86.52 28.55 11.37
N SER A 175 -85.36 29.21 11.28
CA SER A 175 -85.27 30.67 11.35
C SER A 175 -86.09 31.34 10.24
N SER A 176 -86.03 30.84 9.00
CA SER A 176 -86.86 31.37 7.90
C SER A 176 -88.37 31.18 8.16
N LYS A 177 -88.76 30.14 8.89
CA LYS A 177 -90.16 29.90 9.26
C LYS A 177 -90.62 30.81 10.40
N ASP A 178 -89.75 31.10 11.36
CA ASP A 178 -90.00 32.09 12.42
C ASP A 178 -90.08 33.52 11.87
N ASP A 179 -89.28 33.85 10.84
CA ASP A 179 -89.39 35.12 10.10
C ASP A 179 -90.75 35.23 9.36
N ILE A 180 -91.25 34.15 8.77
CA ILE A 180 -92.57 34.13 8.11
C ILE A 180 -93.71 34.25 9.14
N LEU A 181 -93.60 33.57 10.28
CA LEU A 181 -94.61 33.64 11.34
C LEU A 181 -94.65 35.01 12.01
N SER A 182 -93.50 35.62 12.31
CA SER A 182 -93.43 36.99 12.81
C SER A 182 -93.96 38.02 11.80
N SER A 183 -93.76 37.82 10.49
CA SER A 183 -94.34 38.70 9.45
C SER A 183 -95.87 38.56 9.29
N LYS A 184 -96.46 37.43 9.72
CA LYS A 184 -97.89 37.16 9.57
C LYS A 184 -98.72 37.68 10.75
N ASP A 185 -98.09 37.90 11.90
CA ASP A 185 -98.73 38.49 13.09
C ASP A 185 -98.77 40.04 13.04
N ASP A 186 -98.04 40.69 12.14
CA ASP A 186 -98.05 42.15 11.94
C ASP A 186 -99.12 42.64 10.93
N ASP A 187 -99.68 41.77 10.10
CA ASP A 187 -100.67 42.13 9.06
C ASP A 187 -102.14 42.01 9.53
N GLY A 188 -102.35 41.89 10.85
CA GLY A 188 -103.65 41.68 11.49
C GLY A 188 -104.16 42.82 12.38
N SER A 189 -103.49 43.97 12.41
CA SER A 189 -103.95 45.18 13.14
C SER A 189 -104.17 46.35 12.19
N SER A 190 -105.22 46.27 11.36
CA SER A 190 -105.81 47.44 10.71
C SER A 190 -107.27 47.13 10.36
N GLU A 191 -108.19 47.89 10.97
CA GLU A 191 -109.67 47.93 10.87
C GLU A 191 -110.47 47.26 11.99
#